data_AF-A0A8J8CPX4-F1
#
_entry.id   AF-A0A8J8CPX4-F1
#
_cell.length_a   1.000
_cell.length_b   1.000
_cell.length_c   1.000
_cell.angle_alpha   90.00
_cell.angle_beta   90.00
_cell.angle_gamma   90.00
#
_symmetry.space_group_name_H-M   'P 1'
#
loop_
_entity.id
_entity.type
_entity.pdbx_description
1 polymer ?
#
loop_
_entity_poly.entity_id
_entity_poly.type
_entity_poly.pdbx_seq_one_letter_code
_entity_poly.pdbx_strand_id
1 'polypeptide(L)' 'MEETKSSKEIKKIQEIKDEQIDDFPEIKPTCPICGSDSCFGMSRVVGYFSIIENWNRSKKAELKRRQKGNYWHDEE' A
#
# COMPACT_ATOMS: atom_id res chain seq x y z
N MET A 1 6.02 -42.95 10.79
CA MET A 1 5.91 -41.54 11.23
C MET A 1 6.81 -40.72 10.31
N GLU A 2 6.44 -40.64 9.03
CA GLU A 2 7.19 -39.86 8.04
C GLU A 2 6.41 -38.60 7.76
N GLU A 3 6.82 -37.50 8.38
CA GLU A 3 6.33 -36.18 8.00
C GLU A 3 6.81 -35.91 6.57
N THR A 4 5.87 -35.95 5.64
CA THR A 4 6.10 -35.84 4.20
C THR A 4 6.90 -34.58 3.85
N LYS A 5 7.85 -34.72 2.92
CA LYS A 5 8.76 -33.66 2.43
C LYS A 5 8.03 -32.36 2.03
N SER A 6 6.74 -32.46 1.67
CA SER A 6 5.82 -31.37 1.36
C SER A 6 5.66 -30.35 2.50
N SER A 7 5.54 -30.80 3.76
CA SER A 7 5.34 -29.89 4.90
C SER A 7 6.58 -29.05 5.20
N LYS A 8 7.77 -29.55 4.85
CA LYS A 8 9.05 -28.84 5.04
C LYS A 8 9.26 -27.79 3.94
N GLU A 9 8.85 -28.10 2.71
CA GLU A 9 8.86 -27.12 1.61
C GLU A 9 7.83 -26.01 1.82
N ILE A 10 6.63 -26.32 2.33
CA ILE A 10 5.60 -25.32 2.64
C ILE A 10 6.07 -24.36 3.74
N LYS A 11 6.72 -24.85 4.79
CA LYS A 11 7.31 -23.99 5.84
C LYS A 11 8.41 -23.08 5.30
N LYS A 12 9.28 -23.61 4.44
CA LYS A 12 10.34 -22.84 3.79
C LYS A 12 9.79 -21.75 2.87
N ILE A 13 8.69 -22.01 2.15
CA ILE A 13 7.99 -21.01 1.33
C ILE A 13 7.32 -19.93 2.20
N GLN A 14 6.84 -20.27 3.39
CA GLN A 14 6.28 -19.29 4.35
C GLN A 14 7.37 -18.38 4.91
N GLU A 15 8.51 -18.92 5.33
CA GLU A 15 9.64 -18.12 5.84
C GLU A 15 10.20 -17.15 4.77
N ILE A 16 10.28 -17.58 3.50
CA ILE A 16 10.72 -16.73 2.37
C ILE A 16 9.72 -15.58 2.07
N LYS A 17 8.43 -15.75 2.42
CA LYS A 17 7.40 -14.71 2.22
C LYS A 17 7.40 -13.65 3.32
N ASP A 18 7.86 -14.00 4.52
CA ASP A 18 8.02 -13.03 5.61
C ASP A 18 9.32 -12.22 5.47
N GLU A 19 10.32 -12.74 4.74
CA GLU A 19 11.51 -12.00 4.26
C GLU A 19 11.26 -11.22 2.95
N GLN A 20 10.04 -10.71 2.74
CA GLN A 20 9.83 -9.64 1.76
C GLN A 20 10.50 -8.38 2.32
N ILE A 21 11.75 -8.18 1.91
CA ILE A 21 12.52 -6.98 2.17
C ILE A 21 11.84 -5.84 1.40
N ASP A 22 10.91 -5.15 2.05
CA ASP A 22 10.49 -3.80 1.64
C ASP A 22 11.64 -2.84 2.00
N ASP A 23 12.72 -2.87 1.21
CA ASP A 23 13.94 -2.03 1.29
C ASP A 23 13.67 -0.53 1.05
N PHE A 24 12.43 -0.09 1.21
CA PHE A 24 12.09 1.32 1.22
C PHE A 24 11.94 1.75 2.68
N PRO A 25 12.78 2.68 3.17
CA PRO A 25 12.51 3.28 4.47
C PRO A 25 11.08 3.81 4.45
N GLU A 26 10.31 3.51 5.50
CA GLU A 26 8.97 4.07 5.67
C GLU A 26 9.15 5.60 5.80
N ILE A 27 9.14 6.31 4.68
CA ILE A 27 9.28 7.77 4.64
C ILE A 27 7.96 8.32 5.18
N LYS A 28 7.95 8.57 6.48
CA LYS A 28 6.84 9.28 7.12
C LYS A 28 6.86 10.73 6.63
N PRO A 29 5.73 11.28 6.17
CA PRO A 29 5.69 12.64 5.68
C PRO A 29 5.93 13.60 6.85
N THR A 30 6.96 14.45 6.73
CA THR A 30 7.28 15.49 7.70
C THR A 30 7.25 16.86 7.03
N CYS A 31 6.87 17.89 7.79
CA CYS A 31 6.86 19.25 7.28
C CYS A 31 8.31 19.77 7.15
N PRO A 32 8.76 20.22 5.96
CA PRO A 32 10.13 20.67 5.78
C PRO A 32 10.44 22.01 6.48
N ILE A 33 9.43 22.71 7.01
CA ILE A 33 9.57 24.02 7.67
C ILE A 33 9.67 23.87 9.19
N CYS A 34 8.76 23.10 9.80
CA CYS A 34 8.68 22.96 11.26
C CYS A 34 9.05 21.57 11.78
N GLY A 35 9.31 20.60 10.91
CA GLY A 35 9.62 19.22 11.27
C GLY A 35 8.44 18.43 11.86
N SER A 36 7.21 18.95 11.78
CA SER A 36 6.04 18.27 12.32
C SER A 36 5.69 17.01 11.53
N ASP A 37 5.34 15.95 12.26
CA ASP A 37 4.80 14.69 11.71
C ASP A 37 3.29 14.76 11.46
N SER A 38 2.62 15.87 11.81
CA SER A 38 1.18 16.07 11.62
C SER A 38 0.88 16.51 10.17
N CYS A 39 1.27 15.66 9.23
CA CYS A 39 1.04 15.87 7.80
C CYS A 39 -0.12 15.00 7.32
N PHE A 40 -0.90 15.52 6.36
CA PHE A 40 -2.00 14.80 5.73
C PHE A 40 -1.78 14.70 4.22
N GLY A 41 -2.17 13.56 3.64
CA GLY A 41 -2.22 13.40 2.20
C GLY A 41 -3.39 14.17 1.60
N MET A 42 -3.16 14.93 0.54
CA MET A 42 -4.23 15.58 -0.22
C MET A 42 -4.14 15.26 -1.71
N SER A 43 -5.29 15.11 -2.35
CA SER A 43 -5.38 14.86 -3.79
C SER A 43 -6.59 15.58 -4.39
N ARG A 44 -6.54 15.84 -5.70
CA ARG A 44 -7.56 16.58 -6.42
C ARG A 44 -8.68 15.66 -6.90
N VAL A 45 -9.92 15.97 -6.54
CA VAL A 45 -11.14 15.25 -6.94
C VAL A 45 -12.09 16.25 -7.59
N VAL A 46 -12.50 16.00 -8.84
CA VAL A 46 -13.46 16.83 -9.60
C VAL A 46 -13.17 18.34 -9.51
N GLY A 47 -11.90 18.72 -9.52
CA GLY A 47 -11.49 20.12 -9.57
C GLY A 47 -11.03 20.75 -8.24
N TYR A 48 -11.33 20.16 -7.08
CA TYR A 48 -10.92 20.69 -5.77
C TYR A 48 -10.01 19.72 -4.99
N PHE A 49 -9.26 20.21 -4.00
CA PHE A 49 -8.40 19.39 -3.14
C PHE A 49 -9.20 18.80 -1.97
N SER A 50 -8.95 17.53 -1.67
CA SER A 50 -9.53 16.84 -0.51
C SER A 50 -8.46 16.03 0.22
N ILE A 51 -8.62 15.92 1.54
CA ILE A 51 -7.80 15.09 2.43
C ILE A 51 -8.09 13.61 2.16
N ILE A 52 -7.04 12.82 1.89
CA ILE A 52 -7.12 11.42 1.46
C ILE A 52 -7.53 10.51 2.62
N GLU A 53 -7.10 10.83 3.84
CA GLU A 53 -7.37 10.05 5.05
C GLU A 53 -8.89 9.92 5.29
N ASN A 54 -9.65 10.99 4.98
CA ASN A 54 -11.10 11.07 5.10
C ASN A 54 -11.86 10.31 3.99
N TRP A 55 -11.17 9.78 2.97
CA TRP A 55 -11.83 9.08 1.88
C TRP A 55 -12.33 7.69 2.29
N ASN A 56 -13.44 7.28 1.69
CA ASN A 56 -13.95 5.92 1.82
C ASN A 56 -13.04 4.91 1.10
N ARG A 57 -13.27 3.61 1.34
CA ARG A 57 -12.45 2.52 0.78
C ARG A 57 -12.43 2.54 -0.75
N SER A 58 -13.56 2.82 -1.41
CA SER A 58 -13.65 2.83 -2.88
C SER A 58 -12.82 3.95 -3.50
N LYS A 59 -12.79 5.14 -2.89
CA LYS A 59 -11.95 6.26 -3.34
C LYS A 59 -10.46 6.04 -3.10
N LYS A 60 -10.07 5.40 -1.99
CA LYS A 60 -8.68 4.97 -1.76
C LYS A 60 -8.24 3.94 -2.81
N ALA A 61 -9.11 3.01 -3.20
CA ALA A 61 -8.84 2.06 -4.28
C ALA A 61 -8.73 2.74 -5.65
N GLU A 62 -9.61 3.71 -5.94
CA GLU A 62 -9.52 4.55 -7.14
C GLU A 62 -8.17 5.27 -7.20
N LEU A 63 -7.73 5.92 -6.11
CA LEU A 63 -6.43 6.61 -6.06
C LEU A 63 -5.26 5.67 -6.40
N LYS A 64 -5.26 4.46 -5.82
CA LYS A 64 -4.25 3.44 -6.11
C LYS A 64 -4.23 3.05 -7.59
N ARG A 65 -5.40 3.00 -8.24
CA ARG A 65 -5.50 2.75 -9.68
C ARG A 65 -5.01 3.93 -10.52
N ARG A 66 -5.36 5.17 -10.15
CA ARG A 66 -4.84 6.40 -10.80
C ARG A 66 -3.32 6.47 -10.79
N GLN A 67 -2.71 6.16 -9.63
CA GLN A 67 -1.25 6.15 -9.47
C GLN A 67 -0.58 5.09 -10.37
N LYS A 68 -1.27 3.99 -10.65
CA LYS A 68 -0.83 2.97 -11.60
C LYS A 68 -1.14 3.32 -13.07
N GLY A 69 -1.86 4.40 -13.33
CA GLY A 69 -2.34 4.75 -14.66
C GLY A 69 -3.45 3.84 -15.19
N ASN A 70 -4.07 3.00 -14.35
CA ASN A 70 -5.19 2.15 -14.77
C ASN A 70 -6.51 2.88 -14.55
N TYR A 71 -7.14 3.32 -15.63
CA TYR A 71 -8.44 4.02 -15.61
C TYR A 71 -9.59 3.15 -16.12
N TRP A 72 -9.30 1.91 -16.50
CA TRP A 72 -10.30 0.98 -17.01
C TRP A 72 -11.10 0.38 -15.85
N HIS A 73 -12.31 -0.05 -16.16
CA HIS A 73 -13.07 -0.90 -15.26
C HIS A 73 -12.54 -2.32 -15.40
N ASP A 74 -12.49 -3.07 -14.30
CA ASP A 74 -12.20 -4.49 -14.37
C ASP A 74 -13.44 -5.17 -14.99
N GLU A 75 -13.28 -5.88 -16.11
CA GLU A 75 -14.34 -6.77 -16.63
C GLU A 75 -14.45 -7.96 -15.66
N GLU A 76 -15.62 -8.17 -15.07
CA GLU A 76 -15.91 -9.30 -14.16
C GLU A 76 -16.02 -10.65 -14.88
#